data_AF-A0A2M7UGQ3-F1
#
_entry.id   AF-A0A2M7UGQ3-F1
#
_cell.length_a   1.000
_cell.length_b   1.000
_cell.length_c   1.000
_cell.angle_alpha   90.00
_cell.angle_beta   90.00
_cell.angle_gamma   90.00
#
_symmetry.space_group_name_H-M   'P 1'
#
loop_
_entity.id
_entity.type
_entity.pdbx_description
1 polymer ?
#
loop_
_entity_poly.entity_id
_entity_poly.type
_entity_poly.pdbx_seq_one_letter_code
_entity_poly.pdbx_strand_id
1 'polypeptide(L)'
;MYTSLIVAGVGIGLAVLIYILKEIDPAKMAQRLGILYRGSLNKWYMDEIYLNGIIRPFLKGCDAIAYFDMEIYDHYVIDGVGRRVKALATGTGIADDLVVDGAVNLVGIIFQWLGWTFKFVQTGKIQNYLIYVLIGVLMVYLINVF
;
A
#
# COMPACT_ATOMS: atom_id res chain seq x y z
N MET A 1 -33.47 57.21 -18.06
CA MET A 1 -34.55 56.37 -17.47
C MET A 1 -35.60 56.02 -18.51
N TYR A 2 -36.23 57.00 -19.17
CA TYR A 2 -37.22 56.72 -20.24
C TYR A 2 -36.67 55.93 -21.43
N THR A 3 -35.41 56.14 -21.81
CA THR A 3 -34.73 55.40 -22.88
C THR A 3 -34.67 53.89 -22.61
N SER A 4 -34.31 53.49 -21.38
CA SER A 4 -34.26 52.08 -20.98
C SER A 4 -35.65 51.43 -20.96
N LEU A 5 -36.67 52.18 -20.55
CA LEU A 5 -38.05 51.70 -20.52
C LEU A 5 -38.59 51.44 -21.94
N ILE A 6 -38.27 52.33 -22.88
CA ILE A 6 -38.64 52.17 -24.28
C ILE A 6 -37.95 50.95 -24.90
N VAL A 7 -36.64 50.79 -24.68
CA VAL A 7 -35.87 49.64 -25.21
C VAL A 7 -36.38 48.31 -24.65
N ALA A 8 -36.67 48.25 -23.34
CA ALA A 8 -37.26 47.07 -22.72
C ALA A 8 -38.66 46.78 -23.27
N GLY A 9 -39.50 47.80 -23.42
CA GLY A 9 -40.85 47.66 -24.01
C GLY A 9 -40.81 47.11 -25.43
N VAL A 10 -39.91 47.63 -26.27
CA VAL A 10 -39.70 47.13 -27.64
C VAL A 10 -39.20 45.68 -27.65
N GLY A 11 -38.25 45.33 -26.78
CA GLY A 11 -37.73 43.97 -26.67
C GLY A 11 -38.81 42.95 -26.27
N ILE A 12 -39.65 43.30 -25.30
CA ILE A 12 -40.79 42.46 -24.87
C ILE A 12 -41.84 42.37 -25.98
N GLY A 13 -42.17 43.49 -26.64
CA GLY A 13 -43.11 43.51 -27.77
C GLY A 13 -42.66 42.59 -28.91
N LEU A 14 -41.37 42.60 -29.26
CA LEU A 14 -40.79 41.68 -30.25
C LEU A 14 -40.90 40.22 -29.81
N ALA A 15 -40.66 39.90 -28.54
CA ALA A 15 -40.82 38.54 -28.02
C ALA A 15 -42.29 38.07 -28.09
N VAL A 16 -43.25 38.93 -27.78
CA VAL A 16 -44.69 38.61 -27.88
C VAL A 16 -45.09 38.32 -29.33
N LEU A 17 -44.62 39.12 -30.29
CA LEU A 17 -44.89 38.91 -31.72
C LEU A 17 -44.35 37.56 -32.23
N ILE A 18 -43.16 37.16 -31.78
CA ILE A 18 -42.50 35.92 -32.21
C ILE A 18 -43.11 34.69 -31.53
N TYR A 19 -43.30 34.72 -30.20
CA TYR A 19 -43.65 33.52 -29.42
C TYR A 19 -45.15 33.35 -29.15
N ILE A 20 -45.89 34.45 -28.92
CA ILE A 20 -47.32 34.39 -28.58
C ILE A 20 -48.18 34.54 -29.84
N LEU A 21 -47.99 35.63 -30.58
CA LEU A 21 -48.78 35.94 -31.77
C LEU A 21 -48.36 35.12 -33.00
N LYS A 22 -47.13 34.56 -32.99
CA LYS A 22 -46.57 33.69 -34.04
C LYS A 22 -46.63 34.28 -35.46
N GLU A 23 -46.66 35.61 -35.58
CA GLU A 23 -46.66 36.29 -36.89
C GLU A 23 -45.31 36.17 -37.60
N ILE A 24 -44.24 35.99 -36.82
CA ILE A 24 -42.87 35.81 -37.30
C ILE A 24 -42.45 34.37 -37.05
N ASP A 25 -42.09 33.65 -38.12
CA ASP A 25 -41.60 32.28 -38.02
C ASP A 25 -40.17 32.24 -37.43
N PRO A 26 -39.99 31.73 -36.20
CA PRO A 26 -38.68 31.67 -35.56
C PRO A 26 -37.70 30.75 -36.30
N ALA A 27 -38.19 29.75 -37.05
CA ALA A 27 -37.33 28.84 -37.81
C ALA A 27 -36.67 29.54 -39.01
N LYS A 28 -37.42 30.39 -39.72
CA LYS A 28 -36.86 31.23 -40.80
C LYS A 28 -35.84 32.23 -40.26
N MET A 29 -36.08 32.78 -39.07
CA MET A 29 -35.13 33.68 -38.41
C MET A 29 -33.85 32.94 -37.99
N ALA A 30 -33.97 31.73 -37.45
CA ALA A 30 -32.83 30.88 -37.10
C ALA A 30 -31.96 30.52 -38.32
N GLN A 31 -32.57 30.25 -39.48
CA GLN A 31 -31.85 30.01 -40.73
C GLN A 31 -31.06 31.24 -41.19
N ARG A 32 -31.62 32.45 -41.07
CA ARG A 32 -30.94 33.70 -41.43
C ARG A 32 -29.80 34.06 -40.48
N LEU A 33 -29.98 33.81 -39.18
CA LEU A 33 -28.99 34.11 -38.14
C LEU A 33 -27.98 32.97 -37.92
N GLY A 34 -27.89 32.00 -38.84
CA GLY A 34 -27.35 30.67 -38.61
C GLY A 34 -26.06 30.54 -37.78
N ILE A 35 -25.10 31.46 -37.85
CA ILE A 35 -23.88 31.43 -37.01
C ILE A 35 -24.20 31.84 -35.56
N LEU A 36 -24.89 32.97 -35.37
CA LEU A 36 -25.28 33.47 -34.05
C LEU A 36 -26.27 32.53 -33.36
N TYR A 37 -27.20 31.96 -34.14
CA TYR A 37 -28.13 30.96 -33.63
C TYR A 37 -27.40 29.69 -33.19
N ARG A 38 -26.51 29.13 -34.04
CA ARG A 38 -25.71 27.94 -33.68
C ARG A 38 -24.78 28.20 -32.49
N GLY A 39 -24.18 29.39 -32.41
CA GLY A 39 -23.38 29.81 -31.26
C GLY A 39 -24.21 29.82 -29.98
N SER A 40 -25.34 30.55 -29.96
CA SER A 40 -26.24 30.58 -28.80
C SER A 40 -26.80 29.20 -28.43
N LEU A 41 -27.18 28.39 -29.44
CA LEU A 41 -27.69 27.02 -29.27
C LEU A 41 -26.68 26.10 -28.58
N ASN A 42 -25.40 26.21 -28.95
CA ASN A 42 -24.32 25.43 -28.35
C ASN A 42 -23.63 26.17 -27.19
N LYS A 43 -24.32 27.10 -26.53
CA LYS A 43 -23.77 27.89 -25.40
C LYS A 43 -22.39 28.48 -25.68
N TRP A 44 -22.18 28.95 -26.91
CA TRP A 44 -20.93 29.51 -27.41
C TRP A 44 -19.71 28.56 -27.35
N TYR A 45 -19.95 27.25 -27.31
CA TYR A 45 -18.93 26.21 -27.24
C TYR A 45 -17.99 26.33 -26.02
N MET A 46 -18.40 27.06 -24.98
CA MET A 46 -17.58 27.33 -23.80
C MET A 46 -17.34 26.05 -23.01
N ASP A 47 -18.35 25.18 -22.92
CA ASP A 47 -18.28 23.89 -22.24
C ASP A 47 -17.21 22.99 -22.92
N GLU A 48 -17.20 22.94 -24.25
CA GLU A 48 -16.28 22.12 -25.05
C GLU A 48 -14.85 22.67 -25.03
N ILE A 49 -14.67 23.99 -25.08
CA ILE A 49 -13.36 24.63 -24.97
C ILE A 49 -12.78 24.36 -23.57
N TYR A 50 -13.58 24.46 -22.52
CA TYR A 50 -13.11 24.19 -21.16
C TYR A 50 -12.75 22.71 -20.98
N LEU A 51 -13.64 21.81 -21.41
CA LEU A 51 -13.44 20.37 -21.28
C LEU A 51 -12.23 19.90 -22.09
N ASN A 52 -12.11 20.30 -23.35
CA ASN A 52 -11.06 19.83 -24.24
C ASN A 52 -9.76 20.62 -24.10
N GLY A 53 -9.84 21.90 -23.79
CA GLY A 53 -8.69 22.79 -23.72
C GLY A 53 -8.01 22.81 -22.35
N ILE A 54 -8.75 22.60 -21.27
CA ILE A 54 -8.20 22.70 -19.90
C ILE A 54 -8.30 21.35 -19.19
N ILE A 55 -9.51 20.80 -19.05
CA ILE A 55 -9.72 19.61 -18.21
C ILE A 55 -8.98 18.38 -18.76
N ARG A 56 -9.23 18.00 -20.01
CA ARG A 56 -8.62 16.80 -20.61
C ARG A 56 -7.09 16.81 -20.64
N PRO A 57 -6.40 17.89 -21.05
CA PRO A 57 -4.94 17.90 -21.02
C PRO A 57 -4.40 17.90 -19.58
N PHE A 58 -5.09 18.55 -18.65
CA PHE A 58 -4.73 18.49 -17.23
C PHE A 58 -4.80 17.05 -16.68
N LEU A 59 -5.91 16.35 -16.93
CA LEU A 59 -6.08 14.95 -16.52
C LEU A 59 -5.02 14.04 -17.15
N LYS A 60 -4.74 14.19 -18.45
CA LYS A 60 -3.65 13.45 -19.10
C LYS A 60 -2.28 13.72 -18.46
N GLY A 61 -2.04 14.96 -18.01
CA GLY A 61 -0.84 15.31 -17.25
C GLY A 61 -0.77 14.58 -15.92
N CYS A 62 -1.88 14.53 -15.17
CA CYS A 62 -1.97 13.76 -13.93
C CYS A 62 -1.74 12.26 -14.17
N ASP A 63 -2.35 11.69 -15.22
CA ASP A 63 -2.17 10.28 -15.58
C ASP A 63 -0.71 9.97 -15.94
N ALA A 64 -0.02 10.88 -16.62
CA ALA A 64 1.39 10.72 -16.94
C ALA A 64 2.29 10.72 -15.70
N ILE A 65 1.99 11.59 -14.72
CA ILE A 65 2.70 11.62 -13.43
C ILE A 65 2.43 10.35 -12.64
N ALA A 66 1.18 9.89 -12.60
CA ALA A 66 0.82 8.65 -11.92
C ALA A 66 1.50 7.43 -12.55
N TYR A 67 1.54 7.37 -13.88
CA TYR A 67 2.28 6.33 -14.60
C TYR A 67 3.78 6.35 -14.28
N PHE A 68 4.38 7.55 -14.19
CA PHE A 68 5.78 7.69 -13.81
C PHE A 68 6.04 7.15 -12.39
N ASP A 69 5.19 7.48 -11.42
CA ASP A 69 5.32 6.98 -10.04
C ASP A 69 5.20 5.45 -9.98
N MET A 70 4.17 4.88 -10.60
CA MET A 70 3.95 3.43 -10.57
C MET A 70 5.02 2.65 -11.34
N GLU A 71 5.40 3.09 -12.54
CA GLU A 71 6.31 2.30 -13.37
C GLU A 71 7.77 2.51 -12.96
N ILE A 72 8.16 3.73 -12.61
CA ILE A 72 9.56 4.06 -12.34
C ILE A 72 9.86 3.93 -10.85
N TYR A 73 9.04 4.54 -10.00
CA TYR A 73 9.34 4.56 -8.57
C TYR A 73 9.04 3.20 -7.92
N ASP A 74 7.84 2.66 -8.08
CA ASP A 74 7.47 1.39 -7.44
C ASP A 74 8.31 0.22 -7.99
N HIS A 75 8.33 0.03 -9.32
CA HIS A 75 8.98 -1.14 -9.91
C HIS A 75 10.52 -1.13 -9.84
N TYR A 76 11.18 0.04 -9.98
CA TYR A 76 12.66 0.06 -9.91
C TYR A 76 13.16 0.25 -8.49
N VAL A 77 12.51 1.10 -7.69
CA VAL A 77 12.99 1.46 -6.35
C VAL A 77 12.43 0.49 -5.31
N ILE A 78 11.11 0.38 -5.21
CA ILE A 78 10.48 -0.39 -4.13
C ILE A 78 10.71 -1.89 -4.32
N ASP A 79 10.41 -2.45 -5.49
CA ASP A 79 10.67 -3.88 -5.78
C ASP A 79 12.17 -4.21 -5.76
N GLY A 80 13.01 -3.27 -6.18
CA GLY A 80 14.47 -3.41 -6.13
C GLY A 80 14.99 -3.52 -4.70
N VAL A 81 14.55 -2.62 -3.82
CA VAL A 81 14.89 -2.63 -2.39
C VAL A 81 14.30 -3.87 -1.72
N GLY A 82 13.03 -4.19 -1.99
CA GLY A 82 12.35 -5.35 -1.43
C GLY A 82 13.07 -6.66 -1.74
N ARG A 83 13.53 -6.85 -2.98
CA ARG A 83 14.33 -8.03 -3.37
C ARG A 83 15.65 -8.11 -2.60
N ARG A 84 16.35 -6.99 -2.40
CA ARG A 84 17.61 -6.98 -1.63
C ARG A 84 17.39 -7.26 -0.15
N VAL A 85 16.38 -6.64 0.45
CA VAL A 85 16.03 -6.89 1.87
C VAL A 85 15.65 -8.35 2.07
N LYS A 86 14.84 -8.92 1.18
CA LYS A 86 14.46 -10.34 1.25
C LYS A 86 15.67 -11.25 1.09
N ALA A 87 16.57 -10.98 0.15
CA ALA A 87 17.79 -11.76 -0.04
C ALA A 87 18.70 -11.71 1.20
N LEU A 88 18.84 -10.54 1.83
CA LEU A 88 19.59 -10.39 3.08
C LEU A 88 18.92 -11.16 4.22
N ALA A 89 17.60 -11.05 4.38
CA ALA A 89 16.86 -11.75 5.43
C ALA A 89 16.95 -13.28 5.30
N THR A 90 16.86 -13.81 4.07
CA THR A 90 17.05 -15.25 3.83
C THR A 90 18.49 -15.67 4.12
N GLY A 91 19.48 -14.84 3.76
CA GLY A 91 20.89 -15.10 4.08
C GLY A 91 21.15 -15.15 5.59
N THR A 92 20.60 -14.20 6.36
CA THR A 92 20.72 -14.20 7.82
C THR A 92 19.96 -15.35 8.46
N GLY A 93 18.79 -15.71 7.94
CA GLY A 93 18.01 -16.85 8.43
C GLY A 93 18.75 -18.18 8.28
N ILE A 94 19.37 -18.43 7.11
CA ILE A 94 20.17 -19.65 6.91
C ILE A 94 21.35 -19.71 7.89
N ALA A 95 21.99 -18.58 8.19
CA ALA A 95 23.08 -18.54 9.15
C ALA A 95 22.62 -18.86 10.58
N ASP A 96 21.47 -18.34 11.01
CA ASP A 96 20.89 -18.60 12.33
C ASP A 96 20.48 -20.08 12.46
N ASP A 97 19.70 -20.59 11.50
CA ASP A 97 19.19 -21.96 11.49
C ASP A 97 20.34 -23.00 11.43
N LEU A 98 21.40 -22.71 10.67
CA LEU A 98 22.51 -23.67 10.50
C LEU A 98 23.52 -23.59 11.64
N VAL A 99 23.92 -22.39 12.05
CA VAL A 99 25.04 -22.19 12.97
C VAL A 99 24.56 -22.08 14.41
N VAL A 100 23.57 -21.24 14.66
CA VAL A 100 23.10 -20.95 16.03
C VAL A 100 22.25 -22.11 16.52
N ASP A 101 21.21 -22.49 15.79
CA ASP A 101 20.34 -23.61 16.17
C ASP A 101 21.08 -24.94 16.13
N GLY A 102 21.99 -25.14 15.17
CA GLY A 102 22.87 -26.30 15.12
C GLY A 102 23.72 -26.43 16.39
N ALA A 103 24.34 -25.34 16.84
CA ALA A 103 25.15 -25.33 18.06
C ALA A 103 24.29 -25.55 19.32
N VAL A 104 23.16 -24.88 19.43
CA VAL A 104 22.25 -24.99 20.58
C VAL A 104 21.69 -26.41 20.70
N ASN A 105 21.25 -27.00 19.59
CA ASN A 105 20.74 -28.38 19.57
C ASN A 105 21.82 -29.39 19.96
N LEU A 106 23.06 -29.20 19.50
CA LEU A 106 24.18 -30.07 19.87
C LEU A 106 24.44 -30.00 21.38
N VAL A 107 24.46 -28.80 21.96
CA VAL A 107 24.59 -28.62 23.41
C VAL A 107 23.44 -29.34 24.14
N GLY A 108 22.20 -29.17 23.66
CA GLY A 108 21.03 -29.86 24.21
C GLY A 108 21.15 -31.38 24.20
N ILE A 109 21.62 -31.96 23.08
CA ILE A 109 21.83 -33.41 22.94
C ILE A 109 22.88 -33.91 23.93
N ILE A 110 24.00 -33.18 24.09
CA ILE A 110 25.04 -33.53 25.06
C ILE A 110 24.47 -33.58 26.48
N PHE A 111 23.72 -32.55 26.88
CA PHE A 111 23.12 -32.50 28.22
C PHE A 111 22.08 -33.59 28.45
N GLN A 112 21.25 -33.91 27.44
CA GLN A 112 20.31 -35.02 27.52
C GLN A 112 21.02 -36.37 27.67
N TRP A 113 22.09 -36.59 26.90
CA TRP A 113 22.89 -37.81 26.97
C TRP A 113 23.58 -37.97 28.33
N LEU A 114 24.13 -36.88 28.88
CA LEU A 114 24.69 -36.86 30.22
C LEU A 114 23.61 -37.19 31.26
N GLY A 115 22.44 -36.54 31.20
CA GLY A 115 21.33 -36.81 32.10
C GLY A 115 20.87 -38.28 32.07
N TRP A 116 20.80 -38.88 30.87
CA TRP A 116 20.47 -40.29 30.70
C TRP A 116 21.55 -41.20 31.29
N THR A 117 22.82 -40.86 31.11
CA THR A 117 23.95 -41.61 31.69
C THR A 117 23.94 -41.54 33.22
N PHE A 118 23.76 -40.35 33.80
CA PHE A 118 23.68 -40.16 35.24
C PHE A 118 22.45 -40.83 35.87
N LYS A 119 21.36 -41.02 35.11
CA LYS A 119 20.18 -41.77 35.58
C LYS A 119 20.51 -43.19 36.00
N PHE A 120 21.48 -43.85 35.34
CA PHE A 120 21.89 -45.21 35.69
C PHE A 120 22.71 -45.30 36.99
N VAL A 121 23.26 -44.18 37.48
CA VAL A 121 23.93 -44.13 38.80
C VAL A 121 22.92 -44.31 39.94
N GLN A 122 21.66 -43.90 39.72
CA GLN A 122 20.58 -44.04 40.70
C GLN A 122 19.80 -45.34 40.46
N THR A 123 20.26 -46.44 41.05
CA THR A 123 19.69 -47.79 40.85
C THR A 123 18.44 -48.09 41.70
N GLY A 124 18.02 -47.16 42.58
CA GLY A 124 16.84 -47.30 43.44
C GLY A 124 16.97 -48.32 44.60
N LYS A 125 18.10 -49.02 44.71
CA LYS A 125 18.38 -49.97 45.80
C LYS A 125 19.15 -49.28 46.92
N ILE A 126 18.58 -49.25 48.13
CA ILE A 126 19.18 -48.60 49.33
C ILE A 126 20.62 -49.09 49.60
N GLN A 127 20.88 -50.37 49.38
CA GLN A 127 22.22 -50.97 49.57
C GLN A 127 23.30 -50.31 48.71
N ASN A 128 22.98 -49.92 47.48
CA ASN A 128 23.93 -49.28 46.57
C ASN A 128 24.33 -47.88 47.07
N TYR A 129 23.37 -47.15 47.67
CA TYR A 129 23.65 -45.85 48.29
C TYR A 129 24.53 -45.98 49.53
N LEU A 130 24.33 -47.01 50.35
CA LEU A 130 25.18 -47.28 51.52
C LEU A 130 26.64 -47.53 51.12
N ILE A 131 26.87 -48.25 50.01
CA ILE A 131 28.21 -48.47 49.45
C ILE A 131 28.84 -47.13 49.02
N TYR A 132 28.09 -46.25 48.34
CA TYR A 132 28.61 -44.92 47.96
C TYR A 132 29.00 -44.07 49.16
N VAL A 133 28.21 -44.10 50.24
CA VAL A 133 28.53 -43.37 51.49
C VAL A 133 29.80 -43.92 52.15
N LEU A 134 29.92 -45.25 52.27
CA LEU A 134 31.12 -45.89 52.82
C LEU A 134 32.39 -45.54 52.02
N ILE A 135 32.32 -45.60 50.69
CA ILE A 135 33.42 -45.19 49.80
C ILE A 135 33.75 -43.71 49.99
N GLY A 136 32.74 -42.84 50.09
CA GLY A 136 32.92 -41.41 50.32
C GLY A 136 33.65 -41.11 51.63
N VAL A 137 33.26 -41.76 52.73
CA VAL A 137 33.92 -41.60 54.04
C VAL A 137 35.38 -42.09 53.99
N LEU A 138 35.62 -43.25 53.38
CA LEU A 138 36.97 -43.78 53.21
C LEU A 138 37.85 -42.87 52.34
N MET A 139 37.31 -42.31 51.26
CA MET A 139 38.03 -41.36 50.39
C MET A 139 38.40 -40.09 51.16
N VAL A 140 37.47 -39.50 51.91
CA VAL A 140 37.74 -38.30 52.72
C VAL A 140 38.79 -38.58 53.80
N TYR A 141 38.73 -39.75 54.42
CA TYR A 141 39.73 -40.18 55.40
C TYR A 141 41.11 -40.32 54.77
N LEU A 142 41.23 -40.99 53.63
CA LEU A 142 42.51 -41.15 52.92
C LEU A 142 43.10 -39.81 52.48
N ILE A 143 42.28 -38.87 52.01
CA ILE A 143 42.72 -37.50 51.65
C ILE A 143 43.15 -36.69 52.88
N ASN A 144 42.64 -36.99 54.07
CA ASN A 144 43.07 -36.32 55.31
C ASN A 144 44.30 -36.97 55.95
N VAL A 145 44.51 -38.26 55.69
CA VAL A 145 45.61 -39.05 56.29
C VAL A 145 46.90 -38.96 55.47
N PHE A 146 46.81 -38.72 54.16
CA PHE A 146 47.93 -38.42 53.26
C PHE A 146 47.95 -36.94 52.89
#